data_AF-Q8SPX2-F1
#
_entry.id   AF-Q8SPX2-F1
#
_cell.length_a   1.000
_cell.length_b   1.000
_cell.length_c   1.000
_cell.angle_alpha   90.00
_cell.angle_beta   90.00
_cell.angle_gamma   90.00
#
_symmetry.space_group_name_H-M   'P 1'
#
loop_
_entity.id
_entity.type
_entity.pdbx_description
1 polymer ?
#
loop_
_entity_poly.entity_id
_entity_poly.type
_entity_poly.pdbx_seq_one_letter_code
_entity_poly.pdbx_strand_id
1 'polypeptide(L)'
;EGRAIYNNMKQFIRYLISSNVGEVVCIFLTAALGFPEALIPVQLLWVNLVTDGLPATALGFNPPDLDIMNKPPRNPKEPLISGWLFFRYLAIGCYVGAATVGAAAWWFIAADGGPRVSFYQLSHFLQCKDDNPDFEGVDCAIFESPYPMTMALSVLVTIEMCNALNSLSENQSL
;
A
#
# COMPACT_ATOMS: atom_id res chain seq x y z
N GLU A 1 17.78 -22.82 -15.87
CA GLU A 1 16.47 -22.37 -16.39
C GLU A 1 15.28 -22.57 -15.44
N GLY A 2 14.66 -23.75 -15.33
CA GLY A 2 13.39 -23.88 -14.57
C GLY A 2 13.44 -23.43 -13.10
N ARG A 3 14.56 -23.67 -12.40
CA ARG A 3 14.76 -23.19 -11.02
C ARG A 3 14.84 -21.67 -10.93
N ALA A 4 15.48 -21.03 -11.91
CA ALA A 4 15.63 -19.58 -11.97
C ALA A 4 14.28 -18.90 -12.20
N ILE A 5 13.52 -19.38 -13.19
CA ILE A 5 12.17 -18.89 -13.48
C ILE A 5 11.28 -19.01 -12.24
N TYR A 6 11.33 -20.14 -11.54
CA TYR A 6 10.52 -20.34 -10.34
C TYR A 6 10.91 -19.39 -9.20
N ASN A 7 12.20 -19.14 -8.96
CA ASN A 7 12.65 -18.20 -7.94
C ASN A 7 12.16 -16.78 -8.25
N ASN A 8 12.33 -16.33 -9.50
CA ASN A 8 11.83 -15.02 -9.94
C ASN A 8 10.29 -14.96 -9.84
N MET A 9 9.59 -16.05 -10.17
CA MET A 9 8.14 -16.16 -10.02
C MET A 9 7.69 -16.00 -8.57
N LYS A 10 8.33 -16.72 -7.66
CA LYS A 10 8.04 -16.68 -6.23
C LYS A 10 8.22 -15.26 -5.70
N GLN A 11 9.23 -14.54 -6.19
CA GLN A 11 9.55 -13.18 -5.77
C GLN A 11 8.53 -12.13 -6.24
N PHE A 12 8.13 -12.15 -7.52
CA PHE A 12 7.09 -11.22 -7.99
C PHE A 12 5.71 -11.54 -7.39
N ILE A 13 5.36 -12.81 -7.20
CA ILE A 13 4.06 -13.19 -6.60
C ILE A 13 3.98 -12.63 -5.17
N ARG A 14 5.08 -12.73 -4.42
CA ARG A 14 5.15 -12.17 -3.07
C ARG A 14 5.08 -10.65 -3.05
N TYR A 15 5.72 -9.97 -4.00
CA TYR A 15 5.62 -8.53 -4.17
C TYR A 15 4.16 -8.09 -4.37
N LEU A 16 3.44 -8.70 -5.33
CA LEU A 16 2.03 -8.40 -5.61
C LEU A 16 1.12 -8.69 -4.41
N ILE A 17 1.35 -9.80 -3.69
CA ILE A 17 0.58 -10.10 -2.47
C ILE A 17 0.87 -9.07 -1.38
N SER A 18 2.12 -8.64 -1.22
CA SER A 18 2.50 -7.65 -0.21
C SER A 18 1.83 -6.29 -0.46
N SER A 19 1.78 -5.84 -1.72
CA SER A 19 1.11 -4.59 -2.12
C SER A 19 -0.39 -4.65 -1.77
N ASN A 20 -1.07 -5.72 -2.21
CA ASN A 20 -2.49 -5.94 -1.90
C ASN A 20 -2.81 -5.93 -0.40
N VAL A 21 -1.92 -6.47 0.45
CA VAL A 21 -2.12 -6.42 1.91
C VAL A 21 -2.11 -4.98 2.41
N GLY A 22 -1.20 -4.13 1.90
CA GLY A 22 -1.14 -2.71 2.24
C GLY A 22 -2.40 -1.95 1.85
N GLU A 23 -2.89 -2.18 0.62
CA GLU A 23 -4.12 -1.57 0.12
C GLU A 23 -5.35 -1.97 0.96
N VAL A 24 -5.48 -3.26 1.31
CA VAL A 24 -6.57 -3.74 2.16
C VAL A 24 -6.50 -3.12 3.55
N VAL A 25 -5.30 -2.99 4.13
CA VAL A 25 -5.14 -2.33 5.44
C VAL A 25 -5.48 -0.84 5.35
N CYS A 26 -5.13 -0.15 4.26
CA CYS A 26 -5.53 1.24 4.03
C CYS A 26 -7.06 1.41 4.05
N ILE A 27 -7.78 0.60 3.27
CA ILE A 27 -9.24 0.65 3.20
C ILE A 27 -9.85 0.33 4.56
N PHE A 28 -9.33 -0.72 5.22
CA PHE A 28 -9.79 -1.13 6.54
C PHE A 28 -9.61 -0.03 7.59
N LEU A 29 -8.43 0.61 7.64
CA LEU A 29 -8.15 1.69 8.59
C LEU A 29 -9.01 2.91 8.31
N THR A 30 -9.18 3.29 7.04
CA THR A 30 -10.03 4.42 6.65
C THR A 30 -11.47 4.20 7.11
N ALA A 31 -12.02 3.01 6.84
CA ALA A 31 -13.38 2.64 7.23
C ALA A 31 -13.53 2.50 8.76
N ALA A 32 -12.56 1.90 9.45
CA ALA A 32 -12.59 1.71 10.90
C ALA A 32 -12.50 3.04 11.67
N LEU A 33 -11.77 4.03 11.14
CA LEU A 33 -11.66 5.37 11.72
C LEU A 33 -12.78 6.32 11.27
N GLY A 34 -13.63 5.92 10.33
CA GLY A 34 -14.68 6.76 9.78
C GLY A 34 -14.15 7.93 8.95
N PHE A 35 -12.94 7.80 8.37
CA PHE A 35 -12.35 8.85 7.56
C PHE A 35 -12.93 8.87 6.13
N PRO A 36 -12.84 10.01 5.42
CA PRO A 36 -13.11 10.07 4.00
C PRO A 36 -12.22 9.08 3.23
N GLU A 37 -12.72 8.56 2.11
CA GLU A 37 -12.00 7.58 1.30
C GLU A 37 -10.61 8.09 0.89
N ALA A 38 -9.55 7.43 1.36
CA ALA A 38 -8.18 7.80 1.02
C ALA A 38 -7.81 7.38 -0.41
N LEU A 39 -8.38 6.29 -0.91
CA LEU A 39 -8.12 5.74 -2.24
C LEU A 39 -9.43 5.23 -2.85
N ILE A 40 -9.72 5.66 -4.09
CA ILE A 40 -10.89 5.17 -4.83
C ILE A 40 -10.57 3.87 -5.59
N PRO A 41 -11.57 3.01 -5.87
CA PRO A 41 -11.35 1.75 -6.59
C PRO A 41 -10.63 1.90 -7.93
N VAL A 42 -10.88 2.99 -8.66
CA VAL A 42 -10.22 3.25 -9.96
C VAL A 42 -8.70 3.48 -9.79
N GLN A 43 -8.29 4.15 -8.72
CA GLN A 43 -6.86 4.36 -8.41
C GLN A 43 -6.19 3.04 -8.05
N LEU A 44 -6.83 2.21 -7.23
CA LEU A 44 -6.32 0.88 -6.84
C LEU A 44 -6.17 -0.05 -8.04
N LEU A 45 -7.14 -0.04 -8.97
CA LEU A 45 -7.03 -0.81 -10.21
C LEU A 45 -5.84 -0.36 -11.07
N TRP A 46 -5.61 0.95 -11.15
CA TRP A 46 -4.47 1.50 -11.88
C TRP A 46 -3.14 1.11 -11.24
N VAL A 47 -3.04 1.23 -9.91
CA VAL A 47 -1.81 0.88 -9.17
C VAL A 47 -1.49 -0.59 -9.36
N ASN A 48 -2.45 -1.50 -9.11
CA ASN A 48 -2.24 -2.93 -9.23
C ASN A 48 -1.91 -3.39 -10.66
N LEU A 49 -2.55 -2.80 -11.66
CA LEU A 49 -2.36 -3.22 -13.04
C LEU A 49 -1.09 -2.63 -13.68
N VAL A 50 -0.88 -1.33 -13.50
CA VAL A 50 0.15 -0.58 -14.23
C VAL A 50 1.36 -0.31 -13.35
N THR A 51 1.15 0.34 -12.21
CA THR A 51 2.24 0.76 -11.33
C THR A 51 3.01 -0.43 -10.78
N ASP A 52 2.32 -1.47 -10.31
CA ASP A 52 2.92 -2.68 -9.77
C ASP A 52 3.22 -3.73 -10.84
N GLY A 53 2.44 -3.73 -11.92
CA GLY A 53 2.63 -4.67 -13.04
C GLY A 53 3.99 -4.51 -13.73
N LEU A 54 4.46 -3.27 -13.89
CA LEU A 54 5.75 -2.98 -14.53
C LEU A 54 6.95 -3.49 -13.70
N PRO A 55 7.12 -3.11 -12.41
CA PRO A 55 8.14 -3.69 -11.54
C PRO A 55 8.01 -5.20 -11.37
N ALA A 56 6.79 -5.74 -11.23
CA ALA A 56 6.59 -7.19 -11.10
C ALA A 56 7.10 -7.95 -12.33
N THR A 57 6.87 -7.42 -13.53
CA THR A 57 7.40 -7.99 -14.77
C THR A 57 8.92 -7.88 -14.81
N ALA A 58 9.49 -6.76 -14.36
CA ALA A 58 10.94 -6.55 -14.28
C ALA A 58 11.62 -7.54 -13.31
N LEU A 59 11.00 -7.85 -12.17
CA LEU A 59 11.47 -8.88 -11.22
C LEU A 59 11.52 -10.28 -11.86
N GLY A 60 10.71 -10.53 -12.88
CA GLY A 60 10.78 -11.74 -13.70
C GLY A 60 12.13 -11.93 -14.40
N PHE A 61 12.84 -10.83 -14.68
CA PHE A 61 14.15 -10.80 -15.35
C PHE A 61 15.34 -10.72 -14.38
N ASN A 62 15.12 -10.92 -13.06
CA ASN A 62 16.23 -10.94 -12.10
C ASN A 62 17.28 -12.00 -12.47
N PRO A 63 18.58 -11.70 -12.28
CA PRO A 63 19.63 -12.66 -12.54
C PRO A 63 19.48 -13.88 -11.62
N PRO A 64 19.74 -15.09 -12.12
CA PRO A 64 19.64 -16.28 -11.30
C PRO A 64 20.72 -16.29 -10.20
N ASP A 65 20.37 -16.79 -9.02
CA ASP A 65 21.34 -17.03 -7.95
C ASP A 65 22.50 -17.92 -8.45
N LEU A 66 23.74 -17.54 -8.14
CA LEU A 66 24.94 -18.32 -8.49
C LEU A 66 24.95 -19.72 -7.84
N ASP A 67 24.26 -19.88 -6.71
CA ASP A 67 24.19 -21.12 -5.94
C ASP A 67 22.94 -21.96 -6.25
N ILE A 68 22.15 -21.61 -7.28
CA ILE A 68 20.85 -22.24 -7.55
C ILE A 68 20.94 -23.74 -7.88
N MET A 69 22.09 -24.16 -8.41
CA MET A 69 22.39 -25.57 -8.72
C MET A 69 22.89 -26.35 -7.51
N ASN A 70 23.41 -25.67 -6.49
CA ASN A 70 23.89 -26.29 -5.24
C ASN A 70 22.73 -26.58 -4.27
N LYS A 71 21.56 -25.95 -4.46
CA LYS A 71 20.36 -26.17 -3.66
C LYS A 71 19.71 -27.53 -4.02
N PRO A 72 19.18 -28.29 -3.05
CA PRO A 72 18.45 -29.52 -3.34
C PRO A 72 17.14 -29.24 -4.11
N PRO A 73 16.54 -30.23 -4.79
CA PRO A 73 15.24 -30.08 -5.43
C PRO A 73 14.16 -29.62 -4.45
N ARG A 74 13.35 -28.64 -4.85
CA ARG A 74 12.24 -28.08 -4.05
C ARG A 74 11.24 -29.17 -3.66
N ASN A 75 10.75 -29.11 -2.42
CA ASN A 75 9.60 -29.92 -2.01
C ASN A 75 8.31 -29.35 -2.64
N PRO A 76 7.48 -30.13 -3.34
CA PRO A 76 6.20 -29.68 -3.88
C PRO A 76 5.27 -29.05 -2.84
N LYS A 77 5.38 -29.48 -1.57
CA LYS A 77 4.57 -29.02 -0.44
C LYS A 77 5.11 -27.77 0.25
N GLU A 78 6.23 -27.21 -0.22
CA GLU A 78 6.78 -25.99 0.38
C GLU A 78 5.84 -24.81 0.11
N PRO A 79 5.37 -24.10 1.15
CA PRO A 79 4.51 -22.95 0.98
C PRO A 79 5.29 -21.78 0.36
N LEU A 80 4.61 -20.96 -0.44
CA LEU A 80 5.20 -19.76 -1.04
C LEU A 80 5.57 -18.70 0.02
N ILE A 81 4.77 -18.64 1.09
CA ILE A 81 4.93 -17.71 2.20
C ILE A 81 5.14 -18.53 3.48
N SER A 82 6.33 -18.40 4.09
CA SER A 82 6.62 -18.99 5.40
C SER A 82 6.04 -18.10 6.51
N GLY A 83 5.87 -18.63 7.73
CA GLY A 83 5.29 -17.85 8.84
C GLY A 83 6.04 -16.54 9.15
N TRP A 84 7.37 -16.56 9.08
CA TRP A 84 8.19 -15.35 9.23
C TRP A 84 7.95 -14.34 8.10
N LEU A 85 7.90 -14.83 6.86
CA LEU A 85 7.68 -14.00 5.69
C LEU A 85 6.26 -13.39 5.70
N PHE A 86 5.27 -14.14 6.17
CA PHE A 86 3.91 -13.66 6.37
C PHE A 86 3.88 -12.49 7.36
N PHE A 87 4.53 -12.63 8.51
CA PHE A 87 4.62 -11.55 9.50
C PHE A 87 5.35 -10.32 8.94
N ARG A 88 6.44 -10.53 8.17
CA ARG A 88 7.16 -9.46 7.48
C ARG A 88 6.24 -8.67 6.55
N TYR A 89 5.47 -9.34 5.70
CA TYR A 89 4.55 -8.67 4.79
C TYR A 89 3.36 -8.04 5.50
N LEU A 90 2.87 -8.63 6.59
CA LEU A 90 1.85 -8.02 7.42
C LEU A 90 2.35 -6.70 8.03
N ALA A 91 3.58 -6.68 8.56
CA ALA A 91 4.18 -5.47 9.10
C ALA A 91 4.38 -4.38 8.03
N ILE A 92 4.85 -4.75 6.84
CA ILE A 92 5.00 -3.84 5.70
C ILE A 92 3.64 -3.32 5.24
N GLY A 93 2.64 -4.19 5.09
CA GLY A 93 1.29 -3.81 4.69
C GLY A 93 0.61 -2.89 5.72
N CYS A 94 0.78 -3.17 7.02
CA CYS A 94 0.32 -2.26 8.06
C CYS A 94 1.00 -0.89 8.00
N TYR A 95 2.31 -0.86 7.71
CA TYR A 95 3.04 0.38 7.50
C TYR A 95 2.51 1.15 6.29
N VAL A 96 2.32 0.49 5.14
CA VAL A 96 1.77 1.10 3.92
C VAL A 96 0.39 1.68 4.20
N GLY A 97 -0.52 0.88 4.76
CA GLY A 97 -1.89 1.31 5.03
C GLY A 97 -1.97 2.46 6.04
N ALA A 98 -1.14 2.43 7.09
CA ALA A 98 -1.07 3.55 8.04
C ALA A 98 -0.45 4.80 7.42
N ALA A 99 0.55 4.65 6.55
CA ALA A 99 1.20 5.77 5.87
C ALA A 99 0.27 6.45 4.86
N THR A 100 -0.51 5.69 4.09
CA THR A 100 -1.47 6.24 3.12
C THR A 100 -2.62 6.96 3.82
N VAL A 101 -3.25 6.35 4.82
CA VAL A 101 -4.30 6.98 5.64
C VAL A 101 -3.75 8.19 6.38
N GLY A 102 -2.55 8.06 6.96
CA GLY A 102 -1.87 9.13 7.69
C GLY A 102 -1.54 10.32 6.79
N ALA A 103 -1.14 10.09 5.53
CA ALA A 103 -0.86 11.15 4.57
C ALA A 103 -2.14 11.90 4.15
N ALA A 104 -3.24 11.18 3.92
CA ALA A 104 -4.54 11.81 3.67
C ALA A 104 -5.01 12.63 4.88
N ALA A 105 -4.96 12.05 6.08
CA ALA A 105 -5.35 12.71 7.32
C ALA A 105 -4.47 13.92 7.66
N TRP A 106 -3.17 13.84 7.35
CA TRP A 106 -2.23 14.94 7.53
C TRP A 106 -2.65 16.18 6.73
N TRP A 107 -3.13 15.98 5.49
CA TRP A 107 -3.64 17.09 4.68
C TRP A 107 -4.84 17.79 5.34
N PHE A 108 -5.75 17.02 5.95
CA PHE A 108 -6.92 17.56 6.65
C PHE A 108 -6.57 18.31 7.94
N ILE A 109 -5.64 17.77 8.74
CA ILE A 109 -5.41 18.22 10.12
C ILE A 109 -4.27 19.24 10.22
N ALA A 110 -3.16 19.03 9.49
CA ALA A 110 -1.88 19.68 9.76
C ALA A 110 -1.26 20.40 8.56
N ALA A 111 -1.77 20.24 7.34
CA ALA A 111 -1.19 20.92 6.18
C ALA A 111 -1.39 22.44 6.26
N ASP A 112 -0.37 23.18 5.85
CA ASP A 112 -0.36 24.65 5.88
C ASP A 112 -1.44 25.30 5.00
N GLY A 113 -1.81 24.64 3.90
CA GLY A 113 -2.90 25.04 3.01
C GLY A 113 -4.18 24.20 3.16
N GLY A 114 -4.27 23.37 4.19
CA GLY A 114 -5.42 22.51 4.45
C GLY A 114 -6.50 23.17 5.31
N PRO A 115 -7.68 22.53 5.45
CA PRO A 115 -8.80 23.07 6.23
C PRO A 115 -8.56 23.08 7.75
N ARG A 116 -7.51 22.39 8.24
CA ARG A 116 -7.17 22.27 9.68
C ARG A 116 -8.34 21.81 10.54
N VAL A 117 -9.05 20.79 10.05
CA VAL A 117 -10.16 20.18 10.79
C VAL A 117 -9.65 19.34 11.96
N SER A 118 -10.48 19.23 12.99
CA SER A 118 -10.19 18.32 14.11
C SER A 118 -10.33 16.86 13.70
N PHE A 119 -9.69 15.96 14.45
CA PHE A 119 -9.84 14.52 14.25
C PHE A 119 -11.31 14.07 14.35
N TYR A 120 -12.08 14.69 15.25
CA TYR A 120 -13.50 14.39 15.42
C TYR A 120 -14.29 14.72 14.16
N GLN A 121 -14.14 15.94 13.62
CA GLN A 121 -14.78 16.37 12.37
C GLN A 121 -14.40 15.45 11.19
N LEU A 122 -13.14 15.02 11.13
CA LEU A 122 -12.67 14.11 10.08
C LEU A 122 -13.33 12.72 10.17
N SER A 123 -13.43 12.15 11.38
CA SER A 123 -14.09 10.85 11.60
C SER A 123 -15.62 10.87 11.46
N HIS A 124 -16.23 12.05 11.58
CA HIS A 124 -17.68 12.23 11.50
C HIS A 124 -18.10 13.03 10.26
N PHE A 125 -17.29 12.99 9.18
CA PHE A 125 -17.50 13.82 7.99
C PHE A 125 -18.90 13.64 7.34
N LEU A 126 -19.52 12.45 7.46
CA LEU A 126 -20.88 12.17 6.96
C LEU A 126 -21.97 13.01 7.64
N GLN A 127 -21.67 13.61 8.80
CA GLN A 127 -22.57 14.50 9.54
C GLN A 127 -22.39 15.97 9.18
N CYS A 128 -21.51 16.28 8.21
CA CYS A 128 -21.30 17.64 7.72
C CYS A 128 -22.56 18.12 6.99
N LYS A 129 -23.29 19.03 7.64
CA LYS A 129 -24.49 19.70 7.15
C LYS A 129 -24.50 21.11 7.71
N ASP A 130 -25.12 22.05 6.99
CA ASP A 130 -25.21 23.46 7.40
C ASP A 130 -25.85 23.66 8.79
N ASP A 131 -26.71 22.73 9.20
CA ASP A 131 -27.41 22.77 10.50
C ASP A 131 -26.59 22.20 11.68
N ASN A 132 -25.39 21.64 11.44
CA ASN A 132 -24.60 20.97 12.48
C ASN A 132 -23.56 21.94 13.09
N PRO A 133 -23.67 22.30 14.39
CA PRO A 133 -22.74 23.22 15.03
C PRO A 133 -21.30 22.69 15.09
N ASP A 134 -21.10 21.37 15.04
CA ASP A 134 -19.77 20.76 15.07
C ASP A 134 -18.95 21.05 13.80
N PHE A 135 -19.60 21.49 12.71
CA PHE A 135 -18.97 21.82 11.41
C PHE A 135 -19.11 23.30 11.04
N GLU A 136 -19.42 24.16 12.00
CA GLU A 136 -19.57 25.60 11.75
C GLU A 136 -18.25 26.21 11.20
N GLY A 137 -18.32 26.82 10.02
CA GLY A 137 -17.16 27.43 9.35
C GLY A 137 -16.30 26.47 8.51
N VAL A 138 -16.72 25.21 8.34
CA VAL A 138 -16.07 24.24 7.44
C VAL A 138 -16.94 24.01 6.20
N ASP A 139 -16.35 24.17 5.01
CA ASP A 139 -17.03 23.80 3.76
C ASP A 139 -17.02 22.28 3.58
N CYS A 140 -18.20 21.64 3.58
CA CYS A 140 -18.33 20.20 3.45
C CYS A 140 -17.77 19.65 2.13
N ALA A 141 -17.66 20.47 1.07
CA ALA A 141 -17.04 20.07 -0.19
C ALA A 141 -15.56 19.68 -0.03
N ILE A 142 -14.90 20.10 1.07
CA ILE A 142 -13.49 19.80 1.30
C ILE A 142 -13.21 18.32 1.56
N PHE A 143 -14.20 17.57 2.05
CA PHE A 143 -14.06 16.13 2.30
C PHE A 143 -14.06 15.29 1.01
N GLU A 144 -14.55 15.86 -0.10
CA GLU A 144 -14.51 15.25 -1.44
C GLU A 144 -13.31 15.75 -2.28
N SER A 145 -12.38 16.49 -1.66
CA SER A 145 -11.26 17.10 -2.35
C SER A 145 -10.30 16.05 -2.95
N PRO A 146 -9.73 16.29 -4.15
CA PRO A 146 -8.76 15.38 -4.77
C PRO A 146 -7.38 15.40 -4.11
N TYR A 147 -7.04 16.43 -3.34
CA TYR A 147 -5.72 16.57 -2.71
C TYR A 147 -5.36 15.45 -1.72
N PRO A 148 -6.18 15.12 -0.71
CA PRO A 148 -5.88 14.04 0.23
C PRO A 148 -5.73 12.68 -0.46
N MET A 149 -6.57 12.40 -1.47
CA MET A 149 -6.46 11.19 -2.29
C MET A 149 -5.15 11.15 -3.08
N THR A 150 -4.71 12.29 -3.62
CA THR A 150 -3.45 12.40 -4.35
C THR A 150 -2.25 12.18 -3.42
N MET A 151 -2.31 12.66 -2.18
CA MET A 151 -1.28 12.43 -1.17
C MET A 151 -1.19 10.95 -0.81
N ALA A 152 -2.32 10.29 -0.53
CA ALA A 152 -2.36 8.85 -0.26
C ALA A 152 -1.83 8.03 -1.44
N LEU A 153 -2.26 8.33 -2.65
CA LEU A 153 -1.81 7.66 -3.87
C LEU A 153 -0.30 7.84 -4.08
N SER A 154 0.21 9.06 -3.90
CA SER A 154 1.64 9.35 -4.07
C SER A 154 2.49 8.58 -3.04
N VAL A 155 2.03 8.48 -1.80
CA VAL A 155 2.68 7.68 -0.76
C VAL A 155 2.66 6.20 -1.12
N LEU A 156 1.51 5.66 -1.55
CA LEU A 156 1.39 4.26 -1.98
C LEU A 156 2.38 3.94 -3.09
N VAL A 157 2.36 4.70 -4.20
CA VAL A 157 3.25 4.51 -5.34
C VAL A 157 4.73 4.59 -4.93
N THR A 158 5.08 5.56 -4.07
CA THR A 158 6.47 5.72 -3.61
C THR A 158 6.92 4.53 -2.78
N ILE A 159 6.08 4.06 -1.85
CA ILE A 159 6.42 2.90 -1.03
C ILE A 159 6.49 1.64 -1.87
N GLU A 160 5.59 1.43 -2.84
CA GLU A 160 5.63 0.25 -3.70
C GLU A 160 6.89 0.22 -4.59
N MET A 161 7.32 1.36 -5.12
CA MET A 161 8.59 1.44 -5.84
C MET A 161 9.79 1.09 -4.94
N CYS A 162 9.78 1.53 -3.68
CA CYS A 162 10.80 1.11 -2.71
C CYS A 162 10.67 -0.37 -2.35
N ASN A 163 9.45 -0.90 -2.25
CA ASN A 163 9.18 -2.30 -1.94
C ASN A 163 9.61 -3.22 -3.08
N ALA A 164 9.50 -2.76 -4.33
CA ALA A 164 10.02 -3.45 -5.51
C ALA A 164 11.54 -3.60 -5.45
N LEU A 165 12.27 -2.57 -5.00
CA LEU A 165 13.72 -2.66 -4.77
C LEU A 165 14.05 -3.66 -3.65
N ASN A 166 13.34 -3.60 -2.52
CA ASN A 166 13.48 -4.58 -1.44
C ASN A 166 13.11 -6.01 -1.89
N SER A 167 12.35 -6.13 -2.98
CA SER A 167 11.98 -7.39 -3.60
C SER A 167 12.99 -7.85 -4.65
N LEU A 168 14.15 -7.21 -4.82
CA LEU A 168 15.24 -7.72 -5.67
C LEU A 168 15.94 -8.93 -5.05
N SER A 169 16.08 -8.97 -3.71
CA SER A 169 16.65 -10.11 -2.99
C SER A 169 15.83 -10.44 -1.75
N GLU A 170 15.64 -11.74 -1.46
CA GLU A 170 14.87 -12.16 -0.29
C GLU A 170 15.62 -11.92 1.02
N ASN A 171 16.95 -12.09 1.00
CA ASN A 171 17.82 -12.13 2.19
C ASN A 171 19.09 -11.27 2.10
N GLN A 172 19.45 -10.77 0.92
CA GLN A 172 20.59 -9.85 0.80
C GLN A 172 20.09 -8.42 0.99
N SER A 173 20.86 -7.62 1.72
CA SER A 173 20.64 -6.17 1.76
C SER A 173 20.90 -5.56 0.38
N LEU A 174 20.18 -4.48 0.08
CA LEU A 174 20.43 -3.62 -1.07
C LEU A 174 21.86 -3.03 -1.04
#